data_AF-A0A7C3DFH1-F1
#
_entry.id   AF-A0A7C3DFH1-F1
#
_cell.length_a   1.000
_cell.length_b   1.000
_cell.length_c   1.000
_cell.angle_alpha   90.00
_cell.angle_beta   90.00
_cell.angle_gamma   90.00
#
_symmetry.space_group_name_H-M   'P 1'
#
loop_
_entity.id
_entity.type
_entity.pdbx_description
1 polymer ?
#
loop_
_entity_poly.entity_id
_entity_poly.type
_entity_poly.pdbx_seq_one_letter_code
_entity_poly.pdbx_strand_id
1 'polypeptide(L)' 'MAKSTHFKIALASAGMSAAEFARRHQVTPAAVCRAASGTMRSKRLEKAIDQFIASQFKKLQINHQRIAA' A
#
# COMPACT_ATOMS: atom_id res chain seq x y z
N MET A 1 -14.27 -0.96 2.21
CA MET A 1 -13.48 -0.01 3.05
C MET A 1 -12.18 -0.61 3.62
N ALA A 2 -12.01 -1.93 3.76
CA ALA A 2 -10.79 -2.55 4.32
C ALA A 2 -9.46 -2.22 3.60
N LYS A 3 -9.48 -2.01 2.26
CA LYS A 3 -8.27 -1.74 1.46
C LYS A 3 -7.56 -0.43 1.83
N SER A 4 -8.31 0.61 2.19
CA SER A 4 -7.73 1.91 2.58
C SER A 4 -6.95 1.80 3.90
N THR A 5 -7.46 1.01 4.85
CA THR A 5 -6.79 0.74 6.12
C THR A 5 -5.50 -0.06 5.92
N HIS A 6 -5.55 -1.15 5.14
CA HIS A 6 -4.35 -1.95 4.85
C HIS A 6 -3.29 -1.15 4.10
N PHE A 7 -3.69 -0.27 3.18
CA PHE A 7 -2.76 0.61 2.49
C PHE A 7 -2.06 1.60 3.43
N LYS A 8 -2.80 2.21 4.38
CA LYS A 8 -2.21 3.09 5.40
C LYS A 8 -1.18 2.34 6.27
N ILE A 9 -1.50 1.12 6.69
CA ILE A 9 -0.57 0.27 7.47
C ILE A 9 0.66 -0.08 6.63
N ALA A 10 0.49 -0.45 5.37
CA ALA A 10 1.59 -0.76 4.46
C ALA A 10 2.52 0.45 4.24
N LEU A 11 1.95 1.64 4.10
CA LEU A 11 2.71 2.90 4.01
C LEU A 11 3.52 3.17 5.29
N ALA A 12 2.87 3.07 6.46
CA ALA A 12 3.55 3.24 7.74
C ALA A 12 4.67 2.21 7.94
N SER A 13 4.41 0.94 7.63
CA SER A 13 5.41 -0.13 7.71
C SER A 13 6.58 0.06 6.75
N ALA A 14 6.35 0.70 5.60
CA ALA A 14 7.39 1.02 4.63
C ALA A 14 8.15 2.31 4.95
N GLY A 15 7.75 3.06 5.99
CA GLY A 15 8.27 4.40 6.27
C GLY A 15 8.03 5.39 5.13
N MET A 16 6.96 5.19 4.33
CA MET A 16 6.73 5.92 3.09
C MET A 16 5.42 6.71 3.15
N SER A 17 5.43 7.93 2.61
CA SER A 17 4.20 8.72 2.46
C SER A 17 3.42 8.35 1.19
N ALA A 18 2.11 8.61 1.18
CA ALA A 18 1.29 8.43 -0.02
C ALA A 18 1.77 9.29 -1.21
N ALA A 19 2.34 10.47 -0.94
CA ALA A 19 2.93 11.33 -1.96
C ALA A 19 4.20 10.71 -2.59
N GLU A 20 5.01 10.03 -1.79
CA GLU A 20 6.18 9.33 -2.30
C GLU A 20 5.81 8.09 -3.12
N PHE A 21 4.83 7.32 -2.66
CA PHE A 21 4.24 6.23 -3.45
C PHE A 21 3.71 6.76 -4.79
N ALA A 22 2.98 7.88 -4.76
CA ALA A 22 2.43 8.51 -5.96
C ALA A 22 3.54 8.92 -6.96
N ARG A 23 4.63 9.55 -6.47
CA ARG A 23 5.80 9.88 -7.30
C ARG A 23 6.44 8.66 -7.94
N ARG A 24 6.68 7.58 -7.18
CA ARG A 24 7.27 6.33 -7.71
C ARG A 24 6.43 5.69 -8.82
N HIS A 25 5.11 5.81 -8.72
CA HIS A 25 4.17 5.27 -9.69
C HIS A 25 3.73 6.30 -10.76
N GLN A 26 4.32 7.50 -10.78
CA GLN A 26 4.00 8.59 -11.72
C GLN A 26 2.49 8.94 -11.73
N VAL A 27 1.87 8.96 -10.56
CA VAL A 27 0.45 9.32 -10.36
C VAL A 27 0.31 10.45 -9.36
N THR A 28 -0.87 11.07 -9.30
CA THR A 28 -1.16 12.09 -8.28
C THR A 28 -1.53 11.45 -6.94
N PRO A 29 -1.21 12.09 -5.80
CA PRO A 29 -1.62 11.58 -4.48
C PRO A 29 -3.13 11.39 -4.36
N ALA A 30 -3.92 12.26 -4.99
CA ALA A 30 -5.38 12.14 -5.05
C ALA A 30 -5.84 10.88 -5.81
N ALA A 31 -5.14 10.46 -6.87
CA ALA A 31 -5.44 9.23 -7.58
C ALA A 31 -5.15 7.99 -6.71
N VAL A 32 -4.06 8.01 -5.93
CA VAL A 32 -3.74 6.95 -4.97
C VAL A 32 -4.83 6.83 -3.91
N CYS A 33 -5.26 7.95 -3.32
CA CYS A 33 -6.35 7.95 -2.33
C CYS A 33 -7.66 7.44 -2.91
N ARG A 34 -8.01 7.84 -4.15
CA ARG A 34 -9.23 7.38 -4.83
C ARG A 34 -9.17 5.89 -5.20
N ALA A 35 -8.02 5.38 -5.62
CA ALA A 35 -7.82 3.96 -5.88
C ALA A 35 -7.85 3.13 -4.60
N ALA A 36 -7.21 3.59 -3.52
CA ALA A 36 -7.24 2.93 -2.22
C ALA A 36 -8.64 2.90 -1.58
N SER A 37 -9.48 3.90 -1.86
CA SER A 37 -10.88 3.95 -1.44
C SER A 37 -11.84 3.16 -2.36
N GLY A 38 -11.37 2.67 -3.52
CA GLY A 38 -12.19 1.95 -4.51
C GLY A 38 -13.09 2.86 -5.34
N THR A 39 -12.82 4.17 -5.36
CA THR A 39 -13.61 5.18 -6.10
C THR A 39 -13.07 5.47 -7.50
N MET A 40 -11.96 4.85 -7.90
CA MET A 40 -11.31 5.05 -9.20
C MET A 40 -11.10 3.71 -9.92
N ARG A 41 -11.61 3.57 -11.14
CA ARG A 41 -11.55 2.33 -11.96
C ARG A 41 -10.20 2.10 -12.67
N SER A 42 -9.06 2.43 -12.05
CA SER A 42 -7.75 2.15 -12.65
C SER A 42 -7.22 0.79 -12.20
N LYS A 43 -7.47 -0.26 -12.99
CA LYS A 43 -6.99 -1.62 -12.68
C LYS A 43 -5.47 -1.71 -12.47
N ARG A 44 -4.69 -0.88 -13.19
CA ARG A 44 -3.23 -0.82 -13.05
C ARG A 44 -2.82 -0.28 -11.68
N LEU A 45 -3.43 0.82 -11.23
CA LEU A 45 -3.10 1.44 -9.95
C LEU A 45 -3.62 0.61 -8.77
N GLU A 46 -4.82 0.04 -8.90
CA GLU A 46 -5.36 -0.91 -7.91
C GLU A 46 -4.42 -2.11 -7.72
N LYS A 47 -3.95 -2.72 -8.82
CA LYS A 47 -3.01 -3.85 -8.75
C LYS A 47 -1.68 -3.46 -8.09
N ALA A 48 -1.16 -2.27 -8.38
CA ALA A 48 0.07 -1.78 -7.74
C ALA A 48 -0.10 -1.58 -6.23
N ILE A 49 -1.24 -1.02 -5.80
CA ILE A 49 -1.59 -0.86 -4.39
C ILE A 49 -1.73 -2.23 -3.70
N ASP A 50 -2.46 -3.17 -4.31
CA ASP A 50 -2.67 -4.51 -3.76
C ASP A 50 -1.33 -5.28 -3.64
N GLN A 51 -0.45 -5.20 -4.66
CA GLN A 51 0.89 -5.80 -4.60
C GLN A 51 1.78 -5.16 -3.54
N PHE A 52 1.70 -3.84 -3.38
CA PHE A 52 2.45 -3.14 -2.35
C PHE A 52 2.00 -3.58 -0.95
N ILE A 53 0.69 -3.63 -0.70
CA ILE A 53 0.14 -4.12 0.56
C ILE A 53 0.62 -5.56 0.83
N ALA A 54 0.45 -6.46 -0.14
CA ALA A 54 0.87 -7.86 0.03
C ALA A 54 2.37 -7.98 0.34
N SER A 55 3.22 -7.18 -0.33
CA SER A 55 4.66 -7.17 -0.09
C SER A 55 5.02 -6.71 1.33
N GLN A 56 4.40 -5.63 1.83
CA GLN A 56 4.67 -5.11 3.17
C GLN A 56 4.17 -6.06 4.26
N PHE A 57 2.96 -6.62 4.09
CA PHE A 57 2.42 -7.58 5.06
C PHE A 57 3.23 -8.89 5.10
N LYS A 58 3.75 -9.35 3.95
CA LYS A 58 4.68 -10.50 3.93
C LYS A 58 5.96 -10.22 4.71
N LYS A 59 6.54 -9.02 4.57
CA LYS A 59 7.73 -8.61 5.33
C LYS A 59 7.45 -8.55 6.84
N LEU A 60 6.29 -8.01 7.22
CA LEU A 60 5.85 -7.97 8.62
C LEU A 60 5.69 -9.37 9.22
N GLN A 61 5.12 -10.32 8.47
CA GLN A 61 4.99 -11.72 8.93
C GLN A 61 6.34 -12.42 9.09
N ILE A 62 7.31 -12.17 8.20
CA ILE A 62 8.69 -12.69 8.35
C ILE A 62 9.34 -12.11 9.61
N ASN A 63 9.13 -10.83 9.92
CA ASN A 63 9.62 -10.25 11.17
C ASN A 63 8.95 -10.89 12.40
N HIS A 64 7.66 -11.24 12.34
CA HIS A 64 7.00 -11.93 13.45
C HIS A 64 7.49 -13.37 13.64
N GLN A 65 7.82 -14.08 12.55
CA GLN A 65 8.40 -15.43 12.63
C GLN A 65 9.85 -15.45 13.12
N ARG A 66 10.62 -14.37 12.95
CA ARG A 66 12.03 -14.30 13.39
C ARG A 66 12.21 -13.86 14.85
N ILE A 67 11.16 -13.37 15.52
CA ILE A 67 11.25 -12.88 16.92
C ILE A 67 10.71 -13.92 17.93
N ALA A 68 10.25 -15.08 17.46
CA ALA A 68 9.83 -16.20 18.32
C ALA A 68 10.98 -17.21 18.58
N ALA A 69 12.19 -16.73 18.83
CA ALA A 69 13.34 -17.53 19.23
C ALA A 69 14.01 -16.92 20.46
#